data_AF-A0A1X0RPK4-F1
#
_entry.id   AF-A0A1X0RPK4-F1
#
_cell.length_a   1.000
_cell.length_b   1.000
_cell.length_c   1.000
_cell.angle_alpha   90.00
_cell.angle_beta   90.00
_cell.angle_gamma   90.00
#
_symmetry.space_group_name_H-M   'P 1'
#
loop_
_entity.id
_entity.type
_entity.pdbx_description
1 polymer ?
#
loop_
_entity_poly.entity_id
_entity_poly.type
_entity_poly.pdbx_seq_one_letter_code
_entity_poly.pdbx_strand_id
1 'polypeptide(L)'
;MLPYMLNILPPIISLDLASAASRQNMINLETWLQQKMKAQSDIFIPACLDYLSQKIIIKAYSIQQEVNGNKSVLPSAKELDIILTALARSVTSPYQFEQYMKLQNQCYMLYPDLINTNINIQDIEREADAYYERLYSDQLSVDDMLSLMKQLKTVGNRQEQQLFQCMIRVLFDEYEFFSKYPEKELMTTSKLFGQLIQQDIMPEDQLDSCFLFILDALRNSAQPKMIAFGIDTVKQFIDRLGEWPQFCKSIVELPGLVQTQPRFIHTVRRTLMRNRPISFTSIRLPVIPNAAMSELDGLFEVPEENTQRRLITAFNSIQKDNAESRIEEFTQVLKPTFYQWFSRYLIAEHITAGSDNQMLCLSILRHINSKLLDACMLYESFLNIIHILHTTDVSTAHVDTLTNLGSWLGKITLAQNKPILEKHMAMKVG
;
A
#
# COMPACT_ATOMS: atom_id res chain seq x y z
N MET A 1 -6.34 -53.43 -1.86
CA MET A 1 -6.64 -52.94 -3.24
C MET A 1 -6.58 -51.41 -3.32
N LEU A 2 -7.21 -50.67 -2.40
CA LEU A 2 -7.22 -49.19 -2.39
C LEU A 2 -5.81 -48.52 -2.42
N PRO A 3 -4.81 -48.93 -1.60
CA PRO A 3 -3.48 -48.29 -1.62
C PRO A 3 -2.73 -48.49 -2.95
N TYR A 4 -2.99 -49.60 -3.63
CA TYR A 4 -2.41 -49.92 -4.94
C TYR A 4 -3.04 -49.03 -6.04
N MET A 5 -4.35 -48.80 -5.98
CA MET A 5 -5.05 -47.91 -6.92
C MET A 5 -4.61 -46.45 -6.79
N LEU A 6 -4.42 -45.96 -5.55
CA LEU A 6 -3.92 -44.60 -5.27
C LEU A 6 -2.50 -44.33 -5.78
N ASN A 7 -1.75 -45.39 -6.17
CA ASN A 7 -0.42 -45.27 -6.73
C ASN A 7 -0.40 -45.26 -8.27
N ILE A 8 -1.48 -45.71 -8.91
CA ILE A 8 -1.56 -45.89 -10.37
C ILE A 8 -2.40 -44.77 -11.02
N LEU A 9 -3.37 -44.22 -10.29
CA LEU A 9 -4.26 -43.20 -10.80
C LEU A 9 -3.57 -41.82 -10.90
N PRO A 10 -3.99 -40.98 -11.87
CA PRO A 10 -3.54 -39.59 -11.96
C PRO A 10 -3.68 -38.84 -10.62
N PRO A 11 -2.77 -37.92 -10.26
CA PRO A 11 -2.75 -37.27 -8.94
C PRO A 11 -4.07 -36.65 -8.50
N ILE A 12 -4.78 -35.98 -9.41
CA ILE A 12 -6.08 -35.33 -9.13
C ILE A 12 -7.16 -36.37 -8.78
N ILE A 13 -7.22 -37.48 -9.52
CA ILE A 13 -8.19 -38.56 -9.28
C ILE A 13 -7.84 -39.31 -7.99
N SER A 14 -6.54 -39.50 -7.74
CA SER A 14 -6.03 -40.06 -6.49
C SER A 14 -6.40 -39.19 -5.28
N LEU A 15 -6.35 -37.86 -5.40
CA LEU A 15 -6.76 -36.92 -4.34
C LEU A 15 -8.26 -36.99 -4.07
N ASP A 16 -9.10 -37.07 -5.11
CA ASP A 16 -10.55 -37.24 -4.96
C ASP A 16 -10.89 -38.56 -4.26
N LEU A 17 -10.29 -39.67 -4.72
CA LEU A 17 -10.51 -40.99 -4.14
C LEU A 17 -9.98 -41.07 -2.70
N ALA A 18 -8.83 -40.46 -2.43
CA ALA A 18 -8.26 -40.39 -1.08
C ALA A 18 -9.13 -39.57 -0.14
N SER A 19 -9.62 -38.40 -0.58
CA SER A 19 -10.54 -37.57 0.20
C SER A 19 -11.84 -38.30 0.52
N ALA A 20 -12.41 -39.01 -0.46
CA ALA A 20 -13.61 -39.83 -0.26
C ALA A 20 -13.37 -41.02 0.68
N ALA A 21 -12.22 -41.70 0.54
CA ALA A 21 -11.83 -42.81 1.42
C ALA A 21 -11.56 -42.35 2.86
N SER A 22 -11.03 -41.13 3.04
CA SER A 22 -10.81 -40.52 4.35
C SER A 22 -12.12 -40.33 5.12
N ARG A 23 -13.22 -39.96 4.44
CA ARG A 23 -14.55 -39.84 5.09
C ARG A 23 -15.07 -41.14 5.66
N GLN A 24 -14.71 -42.25 5.00
CA GLN A 24 -15.11 -43.59 5.41
C GLN A 24 -14.10 -44.21 6.39
N ASN A 25 -13.14 -43.43 6.91
CA ASN A 25 -12.05 -43.88 7.78
C ASN A 25 -11.21 -45.03 7.20
N MET A 26 -11.17 -45.16 5.86
CA MET A 26 -10.42 -46.23 5.19
C MET A 26 -8.93 -45.90 5.02
N ILE A 27 -8.57 -44.62 5.05
CA ILE A 27 -7.18 -44.15 4.97
C ILE A 27 -6.97 -42.96 5.92
N ASN A 28 -5.72 -42.78 6.38
CA ASN A 28 -5.29 -41.55 7.02
C ASN A 28 -4.73 -40.60 5.94
N LEU A 29 -5.52 -39.60 5.58
CA LEU A 29 -5.21 -38.66 4.50
C LEU A 29 -3.91 -37.87 4.75
N GLU A 30 -3.66 -37.45 5.98
CA GLU A 30 -2.46 -36.67 6.34
C GLU A 30 -1.18 -37.47 6.09
N THR A 31 -1.12 -38.70 6.61
CA THR A 31 0.06 -39.57 6.44
C THR A 31 0.30 -39.92 4.97
N TRP A 32 -0.77 -40.14 4.20
CA TRP A 32 -0.68 -40.45 2.78
C TRP A 32 -0.18 -39.25 1.96
N LEU A 33 -0.71 -38.05 2.21
CA LEU A 33 -0.27 -36.81 1.55
C LEU A 33 1.21 -36.54 1.83
N GLN A 34 1.63 -36.65 3.10
CA GLN A 34 3.03 -36.43 3.47
C GLN A 34 3.98 -37.40 2.78
N GLN A 35 3.61 -38.68 2.66
CA GLN A 35 4.41 -39.68 1.96
C GLN A 35 4.51 -39.38 0.46
N LYS A 36 3.41 -38.98 -0.18
CA LYS A 36 3.36 -38.65 -1.61
C LYS A 36 4.11 -37.36 -1.95
N MET A 37 3.94 -36.32 -1.14
CA MET A 37 4.63 -35.05 -1.32
C MET A 37 6.15 -35.18 -1.10
N LYS A 38 6.59 -36.08 -0.20
CA LYS A 38 8.01 -36.39 -0.02
C LYS A 38 8.59 -37.24 -1.16
N ALA A 39 7.82 -38.18 -1.70
CA ALA A 39 8.28 -39.07 -2.76
C ALA A 39 8.29 -38.40 -4.14
N GLN A 40 7.38 -37.46 -4.40
CA GLN A 40 7.16 -36.85 -5.72
C GLN A 40 6.82 -35.35 -5.60
N SER A 41 7.66 -34.57 -4.92
CA SER A 41 7.41 -33.13 -4.67
C SER A 41 7.09 -32.35 -5.95
N ASP A 42 7.86 -32.58 -7.02
CA ASP A 42 7.83 -31.76 -8.24
C ASP A 42 6.56 -31.96 -9.07
N ILE A 43 5.88 -33.09 -8.88
CA ILE A 43 4.67 -33.46 -9.63
C ILE A 43 3.44 -33.32 -8.73
N PHE A 44 3.55 -33.74 -7.47
CA PHE A 44 2.41 -33.89 -6.59
C PHE A 44 2.00 -32.58 -5.92
N ILE A 45 2.95 -31.69 -5.59
CA ILE A 45 2.63 -30.37 -5.02
C ILE A 45 1.86 -29.50 -6.03
N PRO A 46 2.30 -29.33 -7.29
CA PRO A 46 1.51 -28.62 -8.29
C PRO A 46 0.13 -29.24 -8.51
N ALA A 47 0.05 -30.57 -8.56
CA ALA A 47 -1.23 -31.26 -8.72
C ALA A 47 -2.21 -31.03 -7.54
N CYS A 48 -1.71 -30.88 -6.32
CA CYS A 48 -2.53 -30.52 -5.16
C CYS A 48 -3.03 -29.07 -5.25
N LEU A 49 -2.22 -28.13 -5.74
CA LEU A 49 -2.64 -26.74 -5.97
C LEU A 49 -3.70 -26.65 -7.09
N ASP A 50 -3.50 -27.38 -8.19
CA ASP A 50 -4.47 -27.50 -9.29
C ASP A 50 -5.78 -28.16 -8.83
N TYR A 51 -5.68 -29.17 -7.95
CA TYR A 51 -6.85 -29.78 -7.35
C TYR A 51 -7.64 -28.76 -6.52
N LEU A 52 -6.99 -27.99 -5.65
CA LEU A 52 -7.66 -26.96 -4.85
C LEU A 52 -8.32 -25.90 -5.73
N SER A 53 -7.63 -25.40 -6.76
CA SER A 53 -8.18 -24.40 -7.68
C SER A 53 -9.45 -24.91 -8.39
N GLN A 54 -9.45 -26.16 -8.86
CA GLN A 54 -10.62 -26.78 -9.47
C GLN A 54 -11.79 -26.91 -8.48
N LYS A 55 -11.54 -27.33 -7.24
CA LYS A 55 -12.61 -27.49 -6.23
C LYS A 55 -13.18 -26.15 -5.77
N ILE A 56 -12.36 -25.10 -5.70
CA ILE A 56 -12.79 -23.72 -5.42
C ILE A 56 -13.72 -23.23 -6.51
N ILE A 57 -13.33 -23.41 -7.79
CA ILE A 57 -14.15 -23.03 -8.94
C ILE A 57 -15.51 -23.76 -8.90
N ILE A 58 -15.50 -25.08 -8.73
CA ILE A 58 -16.73 -25.89 -8.64
C ILE A 58 -17.63 -25.42 -7.48
N LYS A 59 -17.05 -25.12 -6.31
CA LYS A 59 -17.81 -24.63 -5.15
C LYS A 59 -18.39 -23.24 -5.41
N ALA A 60 -17.62 -22.30 -5.97
CA ALA A 60 -18.07 -20.96 -6.31
C ALA A 60 -19.22 -20.99 -7.32
N TYR A 61 -19.14 -21.84 -8.35
CA TYR A 61 -20.25 -22.07 -9.28
C TYR A 61 -21.48 -22.71 -8.62
N SER A 62 -21.29 -23.63 -7.66
CA SER A 62 -22.42 -24.26 -6.95
C SER A 62 -23.18 -23.29 -6.04
N ILE A 63 -22.53 -22.25 -5.51
CA ILE A 63 -23.17 -21.19 -4.71
C ILE A 63 -24.03 -20.27 -5.61
N GLN A 64 -23.69 -20.16 -6.89
CA GLN A 64 -24.46 -19.36 -7.87
C GLN A 64 -25.64 -20.12 -8.50
N GLN A 65 -25.68 -21.46 -8.39
CA GLN A 65 -26.74 -22.31 -8.96
C GLN A 65 -27.35 -23.23 -7.90
N GLU A 66 -28.28 -22.73 -7.09
CA GLU A 66 -29.10 -23.57 -6.19
C GLU A 66 -30.15 -24.45 -6.92
N VAL A 67 -30.06 -24.61 -8.24
CA VAL A 67 -31.05 -25.38 -9.01
C VAL A 67 -30.35 -26.35 -9.95
N ASN A 68 -30.01 -27.54 -9.44
CA ASN A 68 -30.13 -28.86 -10.10
C ASN A 68 -29.15 -29.88 -9.50
N GLY A 69 -29.60 -30.59 -8.46
CA GLY A 69 -29.60 -32.06 -8.34
C GLY A 69 -28.33 -32.92 -8.49
N ASN A 70 -27.23 -32.44 -9.06
CA ASN A 70 -26.01 -33.23 -9.23
C ASN A 70 -25.06 -32.96 -8.06
N LYS A 71 -25.05 -33.88 -7.09
CA LYS A 71 -24.08 -33.91 -5.99
C LYS A 71 -22.68 -34.15 -6.55
N SER A 72 -21.99 -33.08 -6.95
CA SER A 72 -20.53 -33.13 -7.10
C SER A 72 -19.92 -33.54 -5.76
N VAL A 73 -19.01 -34.51 -5.78
CA VAL A 73 -18.28 -34.96 -4.58
C VAL A 73 -17.31 -33.85 -4.20
N LEU A 74 -17.80 -32.85 -3.49
CA LEU A 74 -16.99 -31.78 -2.92
C LEU A 74 -16.23 -32.33 -1.70
N PRO A 75 -14.95 -31.97 -1.51
CA PRO A 75 -14.19 -32.30 -0.30
C PRO A 75 -14.86 -31.66 0.94
N SER A 76 -14.91 -32.39 2.06
CA SER A 76 -15.41 -31.84 3.32
C SER A 76 -14.42 -30.80 3.86
N ALA A 77 -14.88 -29.89 4.72
CA ALA A 77 -14.00 -28.91 5.36
C ALA A 77 -12.81 -29.59 6.07
N LYS A 78 -13.02 -30.76 6.68
CA LYS A 78 -11.95 -31.53 7.34
C LYS A 78 -10.88 -32.03 6.37
N GLU A 79 -11.27 -32.52 5.18
CA GLU A 79 -10.28 -32.98 4.18
C GLU A 79 -9.52 -31.81 3.56
N LEU A 80 -10.21 -30.69 3.33
CA LEU A 80 -9.58 -29.46 2.83
C LEU A 80 -8.55 -28.91 3.83
N ASP A 81 -8.86 -28.90 5.13
CA ASP A 81 -7.92 -28.47 6.18
C ASP A 81 -6.66 -29.35 6.21
N ILE A 82 -6.82 -30.66 6.08
CA ILE A 82 -5.70 -31.62 6.01
C ILE A 82 -4.82 -31.35 4.77
N ILE A 83 -5.44 -31.09 3.61
CA ILE A 83 -4.71 -30.80 2.36
C ILE A 83 -3.98 -29.46 2.45
N LEU A 84 -4.64 -28.40 2.94
CA LEU A 84 -4.05 -27.07 3.12
C LEU A 84 -2.87 -27.13 4.10
N THR A 85 -3.03 -27.82 5.23
CA THR A 85 -1.97 -27.99 6.23
C THR A 85 -0.78 -28.78 5.68
N ALA A 86 -1.03 -29.82 4.88
CA ALA A 86 0.03 -30.59 4.22
C ALA A 86 0.79 -29.74 3.19
N LEU A 87 0.09 -28.90 2.42
CA LEU A 87 0.70 -27.97 1.46
C LEU A 87 1.53 -26.89 2.14
N ALA A 88 1.03 -26.27 3.22
CA ALA A 88 1.75 -25.26 3.99
C ALA A 88 3.15 -25.73 4.42
N ARG A 89 3.27 -27.02 4.78
CA ARG A 89 4.52 -27.66 5.22
C ARG A 89 5.42 -28.14 4.07
N SER A 90 4.89 -28.23 2.85
CA SER A 90 5.56 -28.90 1.72
C SER A 90 5.92 -27.97 0.56
N VAL A 91 5.36 -26.76 0.52
CA VAL A 91 5.70 -25.75 -0.50
C VAL A 91 7.16 -25.29 -0.33
N THR A 92 7.93 -25.32 -1.43
CA THR A 92 9.37 -25.06 -1.40
C THR A 92 9.81 -23.83 -2.19
N SER A 93 9.00 -23.38 -3.17
CA SER A 93 9.34 -22.21 -4.00
C SER A 93 8.48 -20.98 -3.66
N PRO A 94 9.02 -19.74 -3.81
CA PRO A 94 8.27 -18.50 -3.59
C PRO A 94 7.00 -18.40 -4.44
N TYR A 95 7.05 -18.90 -5.68
CA TYR A 95 5.91 -18.92 -6.59
C TYR A 95 4.78 -19.83 -6.10
N GLN A 96 5.11 -21.05 -5.65
CA GLN A 96 4.14 -21.98 -5.07
C GLN A 96 3.55 -21.43 -3.77
N PHE A 97 4.34 -20.70 -2.98
CA PHE A 97 3.88 -20.08 -1.74
C PHE A 97 2.83 -18.99 -2.01
N GLU A 98 3.08 -18.13 -2.99
CA GLU A 98 2.12 -17.12 -3.42
C GLU A 98 0.81 -17.74 -3.94
N GLN A 99 0.90 -18.80 -4.76
CA GLN A 99 -0.27 -19.55 -5.23
C GLN A 99 -1.05 -20.20 -4.09
N TYR A 100 -0.34 -20.84 -3.16
CA TYR A 100 -0.93 -21.45 -1.97
C TYR A 100 -1.70 -20.41 -1.14
N MET A 101 -1.10 -19.25 -0.85
CA MET A 101 -1.74 -18.18 -0.06
C MET A 101 -3.02 -17.68 -0.72
N LYS A 102 -3.03 -17.49 -2.05
CA LYS A 102 -4.22 -17.09 -2.81
C LYS A 102 -5.34 -18.14 -2.69
N LEU A 103 -5.01 -19.42 -2.93
CA LEU A 103 -5.97 -20.52 -2.85
C LEU A 103 -6.49 -20.73 -1.42
N GLN A 104 -5.63 -20.57 -0.41
CA GLN A 104 -5.98 -20.68 1.00
C GLN A 104 -7.02 -19.62 1.39
N ASN A 105 -6.80 -18.36 1.01
CA ASN A 105 -7.75 -17.27 1.28
C ASN A 105 -9.10 -17.52 0.60
N GLN A 106 -9.10 -18.01 -0.65
CA GLN A 106 -10.32 -18.37 -1.37
C GLN A 106 -11.04 -19.55 -0.73
N CYS A 107 -10.33 -20.54 -0.22
CA CYS A 107 -10.91 -21.65 0.54
C CYS A 107 -11.59 -21.16 1.83
N TYR A 108 -10.97 -20.25 2.60
CA TYR A 108 -11.58 -19.71 3.82
C TYR A 108 -12.84 -18.88 3.55
N MET A 109 -12.87 -18.14 2.44
CA MET A 109 -14.08 -17.40 2.02
C MET A 109 -15.24 -18.32 1.63
N LEU A 110 -14.95 -19.49 1.03
CA LEU A 110 -15.97 -20.41 0.52
C LEU A 110 -16.39 -21.52 1.49
N TYR A 111 -15.58 -21.79 2.52
CA TYR A 111 -15.83 -22.80 3.54
C TYR A 111 -15.62 -22.21 4.94
N PRO A 112 -16.62 -21.50 5.50
CA PRO A 112 -16.53 -20.89 6.83
C PRO A 112 -16.22 -21.92 7.94
N ASP A 113 -16.67 -23.17 7.78
CA ASP A 113 -16.42 -24.28 8.71
C ASP A 113 -14.94 -24.69 8.79
N LEU A 114 -14.10 -24.31 7.82
CA LEU A 114 -12.64 -24.52 7.90
C LEU A 114 -12.05 -23.77 9.09
N ILE A 115 -12.65 -22.66 9.50
CA ILE A 115 -12.14 -21.79 10.57
C ILE A 115 -12.03 -22.52 11.91
N ASN A 116 -12.87 -23.55 12.16
CA ASN A 116 -13.10 -24.14 13.49
C ASN A 116 -12.47 -25.53 13.76
N THR A 117 -11.67 -26.12 12.87
CA THR A 117 -11.34 -27.55 13.02
C THR A 117 -10.06 -27.92 13.78
N ASN A 118 -9.18 -26.98 14.17
CA ASN A 118 -7.96 -27.35 14.91
C ASN A 118 -7.32 -26.23 15.78
N ILE A 119 -8.08 -25.20 16.15
CA ILE A 119 -7.55 -24.13 17.00
C ILE A 119 -8.37 -24.06 18.28
N ASN A 120 -7.72 -24.37 19.40
CA ASN A 120 -8.35 -24.27 20.71
C ASN A 120 -8.40 -22.79 21.11
N ILE A 121 -9.54 -22.15 20.82
CA ILE A 121 -9.78 -20.74 21.12
C ILE A 121 -9.49 -20.42 22.60
N GLN A 122 -9.78 -21.37 23.51
CA GLN A 122 -9.52 -21.19 24.94
C GLN A 122 -8.03 -21.14 25.29
N ASP A 123 -7.18 -21.85 24.54
CA ASP A 123 -5.73 -21.79 24.77
C ASP A 123 -5.17 -20.47 24.21
N ILE A 124 -5.72 -19.97 23.11
CA ILE A 124 -5.36 -18.66 22.55
C ILE A 124 -5.75 -17.52 23.50
N GLU A 125 -6.96 -17.56 24.06
CA GLU A 125 -7.40 -16.55 25.03
C GLU A 125 -6.49 -16.56 26.27
N ARG A 126 -6.20 -17.75 26.82
CA ARG A 126 -5.25 -17.89 27.93
C ARG A 126 -3.85 -17.37 27.60
N GLU A 127 -3.38 -17.58 26.38
CA GLU A 127 -2.09 -17.10 25.92
C GLU A 127 -2.07 -15.57 25.78
N ALA A 128 -3.13 -14.98 25.21
CA ALA A 128 -3.30 -13.52 25.11
C ALA A 128 -3.32 -12.88 26.51
N ASP A 129 -4.11 -13.43 27.44
CA ASP A 129 -4.19 -12.97 28.83
C ASP A 129 -2.81 -13.00 29.51
N ALA A 130 -2.04 -14.08 29.32
CA ALA A 130 -0.69 -14.19 29.87
C ALA A 130 0.27 -13.12 29.33
N TYR A 131 0.13 -12.68 28.08
CA TYR A 131 0.92 -11.57 27.53
C TYR A 131 0.53 -10.22 28.15
N TYR A 132 -0.77 -9.96 28.37
CA TYR A 132 -1.24 -8.75 29.03
C TYR A 132 -0.84 -8.71 30.51
N GLU A 133 -0.90 -9.83 31.23
CA GLU A 133 -0.41 -9.93 32.61
C GLU A 133 1.08 -9.58 32.70
N ARG A 134 1.90 -10.11 31.77
CA ARG A 134 3.34 -9.77 31.70
C ARG A 134 3.56 -8.31 31.34
N LEU A 135 2.74 -7.73 30.47
CA LEU A 135 2.80 -6.32 30.11
C LEU A 135 2.53 -5.41 31.32
N TYR A 136 1.46 -5.68 32.07
CA TYR A 136 1.08 -4.84 33.22
C TYR A 136 1.97 -5.05 34.46
N SER A 137 2.59 -6.22 34.57
CA SER A 137 3.58 -6.54 35.64
C SER A 137 5.02 -6.12 35.32
N ASP A 138 5.24 -5.34 34.24
CA ASP A 138 6.57 -4.90 33.74
C ASP A 138 7.54 -6.04 33.37
N GLN A 139 7.04 -7.26 33.19
CA GLN A 139 7.85 -8.40 32.73
C GLN A 139 8.05 -8.39 31.21
N LEU A 140 7.17 -7.68 30.48
CA LEU A 140 7.23 -7.48 29.05
C LEU A 140 7.11 -5.99 28.75
N SER A 141 8.03 -5.44 27.93
CA SER A 141 7.92 -4.03 27.54
C SER A 141 6.89 -3.85 26.41
N VAL A 142 6.34 -2.63 26.28
CA VAL A 142 5.43 -2.28 25.18
C VAL A 142 6.12 -2.51 23.82
N ASP A 143 7.40 -2.19 23.70
CA ASP A 143 8.14 -2.30 22.44
C ASP A 143 8.39 -3.78 22.06
N ASP A 144 8.62 -4.65 23.06
CA ASP A 144 8.71 -6.10 22.85
C ASP A 144 7.35 -6.69 22.47
N MET A 145 6.26 -6.23 23.10
CA MET A 145 4.90 -6.66 22.76
C MET A 145 4.52 -6.26 21.34
N LEU A 146 4.86 -5.04 20.91
CA LEU A 146 4.65 -4.59 19.54
C LEU A 146 5.46 -5.42 18.53
N SER A 147 6.70 -5.75 18.87
CA SER A 147 7.56 -6.60 18.03
C SER A 147 6.96 -8.00 17.87
N LEU A 148 6.45 -8.58 18.96
CA LEU A 148 5.70 -9.83 18.94
C LEU A 148 4.46 -9.72 18.05
N MET A 149 3.58 -8.75 18.29
CA MET A 149 2.34 -8.58 17.53
C MET A 149 2.60 -8.38 16.04
N LYS A 150 3.66 -7.65 15.68
CA LYS A 150 4.10 -7.48 14.30
C LYS A 150 4.57 -8.80 13.68
N GLN A 151 5.31 -9.62 14.43
CA GLN A 151 5.73 -10.95 13.97
C GLN A 151 4.51 -11.87 13.78
N LEU A 152 3.60 -11.92 14.75
CA LEU A 152 2.36 -12.70 14.68
C LEU A 152 1.50 -12.29 13.46
N LYS A 153 1.42 -10.99 13.14
CA LYS A 153 0.70 -10.46 11.97
C LYS A 153 1.33 -10.85 10.63
N THR A 154 2.67 -10.84 10.53
CA THR A 154 3.37 -10.90 9.23
C THR A 154 3.95 -12.27 8.89
N VAL A 155 4.55 -12.94 9.87
CA VAL A 155 5.29 -14.20 9.70
C VAL A 155 4.60 -15.36 10.43
N GLY A 156 3.65 -15.05 11.31
CA GLY A 156 2.97 -16.03 12.14
C GLY A 156 2.22 -17.11 11.35
N ASN A 157 2.22 -18.32 11.89
CA ASN A 157 1.35 -19.39 11.43
C ASN A 157 -0.12 -19.06 11.74
N ARG A 158 -1.05 -19.92 11.30
CA ARG A 158 -2.49 -19.69 11.47
C ARG A 158 -2.93 -19.50 12.94
N GLN A 159 -2.36 -20.24 13.89
CA GLN A 159 -2.66 -20.08 15.32
C GLN A 159 -2.12 -18.75 15.85
N GLU A 160 -0.89 -18.40 15.48
CA GLU A 160 -0.24 -17.14 15.85
C GLU A 160 -0.98 -15.91 15.29
N GLN A 161 -1.49 -16.00 14.07
CA GLN A 161 -2.35 -14.94 13.50
C GLN A 161 -3.69 -14.84 14.24
N GLN A 162 -4.28 -15.96 14.67
CA GLN A 162 -5.48 -15.93 15.51
C GLN A 162 -5.20 -15.39 16.91
N LEU A 163 -4.02 -15.67 17.47
CA LEU A 163 -3.56 -15.04 18.70
C LEU A 163 -3.45 -13.52 18.53
N PHE A 164 -2.85 -13.04 17.44
CA PHE A 164 -2.81 -11.61 17.14
C PHE A 164 -4.22 -10.99 17.08
N GLN A 165 -5.15 -11.63 16.36
CA GLN A 165 -6.54 -11.16 16.29
C GLN A 165 -7.23 -11.17 17.66
N CYS A 166 -6.96 -12.20 18.48
CA CYS A 166 -7.47 -12.28 19.84
C CYS A 166 -6.92 -11.16 20.72
N MET A 167 -5.63 -10.86 20.63
CA MET A 167 -5.00 -9.75 21.37
C MET A 167 -5.63 -8.41 20.98
N ILE A 168 -5.82 -8.14 19.68
CA ILE A 168 -6.51 -6.92 19.23
C ILE A 168 -7.94 -6.87 19.79
N ARG A 169 -8.71 -7.96 19.69
CA ARG A 169 -10.07 -8.02 20.23
C ARG A 169 -10.12 -7.73 21.74
N VAL A 170 -9.27 -8.38 22.53
CA VAL A 170 -9.18 -8.16 23.99
C VAL A 170 -8.92 -6.68 24.29
N LEU A 171 -8.01 -6.05 23.55
CA LEU A 171 -7.70 -4.64 23.73
C LEU A 171 -8.92 -3.72 23.49
N PHE A 172 -9.80 -4.07 22.55
CA PHE A 172 -11.02 -3.32 22.27
C PHE A 172 -12.16 -3.64 23.25
N ASP A 173 -12.36 -4.92 23.58
CA ASP A 173 -13.37 -5.37 24.54
C ASP A 173 -13.13 -4.74 25.94
N GLU A 174 -11.87 -4.53 26.30
CA GLU A 174 -11.47 -3.92 27.58
C GLU A 174 -11.75 -2.41 27.67
N TYR A 175 -12.08 -1.72 26.57
CA TYR A 175 -12.26 -0.27 26.54
C TYR A 175 -13.30 0.23 27.56
N GLU A 176 -14.40 -0.51 27.74
CA GLU A 176 -15.46 -0.17 28.72
C GLU A 176 -14.93 -0.13 30.17
N PHE A 177 -13.84 -0.84 30.44
CA PHE A 177 -13.23 -0.94 31.77
C PHE A 177 -12.07 0.03 32.01
N PHE A 178 -11.55 0.71 30.98
CA PHE A 178 -10.41 1.63 31.10
C PHE A 178 -10.60 2.73 32.13
N SER A 179 -11.84 3.20 32.31
CA SER A 179 -12.16 4.19 33.35
C SER A 179 -11.83 3.71 34.79
N LYS A 180 -11.80 2.40 35.01
CA LYS A 180 -11.49 1.74 36.28
C LYS A 180 -10.00 1.39 36.42
N TYR A 181 -9.21 1.48 35.35
CA TYR A 181 -7.81 1.12 35.39
C TYR A 181 -7.02 2.06 36.31
N PRO A 182 -5.98 1.57 36.99
CA PRO A 182 -5.02 2.44 37.63
C PRO A 182 -4.20 3.20 36.57
N GLU A 183 -3.58 4.30 36.98
CA GLU A 183 -3.00 5.28 36.06
C GLU A 183 -1.83 4.70 35.24
N LYS A 184 -1.05 3.80 35.86
CA LYS A 184 0.09 3.14 35.23
C LYS A 184 -0.36 2.25 34.07
N GLU A 185 -1.33 1.37 34.31
CA GLU A 185 -1.87 0.43 33.34
C GLU A 185 -2.55 1.17 32.20
N LEU A 186 -3.31 2.23 32.51
CA LEU A 186 -3.94 3.07 31.49
C LEU A 186 -2.92 3.78 30.59
N MET A 187 -1.79 4.24 31.15
CA MET A 187 -0.68 4.82 30.38
C MET A 187 0.01 3.78 29.50
N THR A 188 0.22 2.57 30.01
CA THR A 188 0.77 1.46 29.21
C THR A 188 -0.16 1.11 28.05
N THR A 189 -1.47 1.03 28.30
CA THR A 189 -2.49 0.77 27.28
C THR A 189 -2.56 1.89 26.24
N SER A 190 -2.46 3.17 26.64
CA SER A 190 -2.45 4.31 25.69
C SER A 190 -1.21 4.28 24.79
N LYS A 191 -0.04 3.95 25.35
CA LYS A 191 1.19 3.75 24.59
C LYS A 191 1.01 2.62 23.58
N LEU A 192 0.48 1.46 24.00
CA LEU A 192 0.25 0.31 23.13
C LEU A 192 -0.71 0.65 21.97
N PHE A 193 -1.91 1.18 22.26
CA PHE A 193 -2.90 1.58 21.25
C PHE A 193 -2.31 2.51 20.20
N GLY A 194 -1.63 3.56 20.66
CA GLY A 194 -1.11 4.59 19.78
C GLY A 194 0.07 4.09 18.93
N GLN A 195 0.93 3.23 19.49
CA GLN A 195 2.04 2.64 18.75
C GLN A 195 1.60 1.57 17.73
N LEU A 196 0.50 0.85 18.01
CA LEU A 196 -0.11 -0.07 17.03
C LEU A 196 -0.51 0.68 15.76
N ILE A 197 -1.05 1.90 15.89
CA ILE A 197 -1.36 2.78 14.75
C ILE A 197 -0.06 3.29 14.11
N GLN A 198 0.86 3.86 14.91
CA GLN A 198 2.09 4.45 14.40
C GLN A 198 2.90 3.47 13.53
N GLN A 199 3.00 2.21 13.94
CA GLN A 199 3.80 1.19 13.28
C GLN A 199 3.04 0.33 12.25
N ASP A 200 1.80 0.71 11.90
CA ASP A 200 0.97 -0.01 10.92
C ASP A 200 0.66 -1.47 11.31
N ILE A 201 0.64 -1.75 12.61
CA ILE A 201 0.34 -3.06 13.16
C ILE A 201 -1.18 -3.22 13.30
N MET A 202 -1.90 -2.15 13.67
CA MET A 202 -3.36 -2.16 13.77
C MET A 202 -4.01 -2.67 12.46
N PRO A 203 -4.98 -3.60 12.51
CA PRO A 203 -5.73 -4.00 11.32
C PRO A 203 -6.51 -2.82 10.70
N GLU A 204 -6.53 -2.71 9.38
CA GLU A 204 -7.18 -1.60 8.67
C GLU A 204 -8.68 -1.51 8.97
N ASP A 205 -9.34 -2.67 9.09
CA ASP A 205 -10.76 -2.79 9.43
C ASP A 205 -11.10 -2.35 10.86
N GLN A 206 -10.10 -2.24 11.74
CA GLN A 206 -10.27 -1.83 13.14
C GLN A 206 -9.88 -0.37 13.40
N LEU A 207 -9.28 0.33 12.42
CA LEU A 207 -8.82 1.71 12.59
C LEU A 207 -9.97 2.69 12.91
N ASP A 208 -11.10 2.58 12.21
CA ASP A 208 -12.25 3.47 12.44
C ASP A 208 -12.81 3.28 13.85
N SER A 209 -12.95 2.04 14.30
CA SER A 209 -13.36 1.70 15.67
C SER A 209 -12.38 2.28 16.71
N CYS A 210 -11.07 2.18 16.44
CA CYS A 210 -10.04 2.74 17.31
C CYS A 210 -10.17 4.26 17.42
N PHE A 211 -10.40 4.95 16.30
CA PHE A 211 -10.59 6.40 16.28
C PHE A 211 -11.85 6.83 17.02
N LEU A 212 -12.93 6.05 16.92
CA LEU A 212 -14.15 6.29 17.69
C LEU A 212 -13.90 6.18 19.20
N PHE A 213 -13.14 5.17 19.65
CA PHE A 213 -12.77 5.02 21.07
C PHE A 213 -11.90 6.19 21.56
N ILE A 214 -10.92 6.63 20.77
CA ILE A 214 -10.10 7.79 21.13
C ILE A 214 -10.96 9.06 21.21
N LEU A 215 -11.87 9.28 20.26
CA LEU A 215 -12.78 10.43 20.29
C LEU A 215 -13.74 10.38 21.48
N ASP A 216 -14.27 9.21 21.81
CA ASP A 216 -15.14 9.00 22.96
C ASP A 216 -14.40 9.33 24.28
N ALA A 217 -13.18 8.80 24.44
CA ALA A 217 -12.33 9.09 25.60
C ALA A 217 -12.03 10.59 25.74
N LEU A 218 -11.76 11.29 24.62
CA LEU A 218 -11.52 12.74 24.59
C LEU A 218 -12.79 13.58 24.84
N ARG A 219 -13.97 13.05 24.54
CA ARG A 219 -15.27 13.72 24.76
C ARG A 219 -15.70 13.67 26.22
N ASN A 220 -15.28 12.66 26.96
CA ASN A 220 -15.78 12.40 28.31
C ASN A 220 -15.19 13.38 29.35
N SER A 221 -15.74 14.60 29.38
CA SER A 221 -15.32 15.67 30.31
C SER A 221 -15.51 15.34 31.79
N ALA A 222 -16.30 14.30 32.11
CA ALA A 222 -16.50 13.83 33.48
C ALA A 222 -15.39 12.88 33.96
N GLN A 223 -14.54 12.38 33.06
CA GLN A 223 -13.49 11.41 33.38
C GLN A 223 -12.11 11.90 32.91
N PRO A 224 -11.36 12.65 33.74
CA PRO A 224 -10.07 13.21 33.35
C PRO A 224 -9.03 12.13 32.99
N LYS A 225 -9.13 10.93 33.57
CA LYS A 225 -8.29 9.78 33.21
C LYS A 225 -8.48 9.33 31.75
N MET A 226 -9.73 9.29 31.28
CA MET A 226 -10.02 8.91 29.89
C MET A 226 -9.56 9.98 28.90
N ILE A 227 -9.66 11.26 29.27
CA ILE A 227 -9.08 12.35 28.48
C ILE A 227 -7.56 12.21 28.39
N ALA A 228 -6.89 11.91 29.51
CA ALA A 228 -5.45 11.66 29.51
C ALA A 228 -5.09 10.49 28.59
N PHE A 229 -5.80 9.36 28.70
CA PHE A 229 -5.66 8.22 27.79
C PHE A 229 -5.78 8.63 26.31
N GLY A 230 -6.84 9.35 25.93
CA GLY A 230 -7.05 9.77 24.55
C GLY A 230 -5.93 10.69 24.03
N ILE A 231 -5.49 11.65 24.86
CA ILE A 231 -4.39 12.57 24.50
C ILE A 231 -3.08 11.80 24.34
N ASP A 232 -2.75 10.93 25.30
CA ASP A 232 -1.48 10.21 25.31
C ASP A 232 -1.41 9.18 24.19
N THR A 233 -2.55 8.59 23.81
CA THR A 233 -2.69 7.73 22.62
C THR A 233 -2.41 8.51 21.34
N VAL A 234 -3.05 9.68 21.13
CA VAL A 234 -2.83 10.51 19.93
C VAL A 234 -1.38 10.98 19.80
N LYS A 235 -0.72 11.29 20.93
CA LYS A 235 0.70 11.69 20.92
C LYS A 235 1.62 10.60 20.37
N GLN A 236 1.28 9.32 20.51
CA GLN A 236 2.14 8.23 20.03
C GLN A 236 2.25 8.18 18.50
N PHE A 237 1.21 8.61 17.79
CA PHE A 237 1.16 8.59 16.32
C PHE A 237 1.08 9.98 15.69
N ILE A 238 1.62 10.99 16.38
CA ILE A 238 1.52 12.39 15.96
C ILE A 238 2.16 12.65 14.58
N ASP A 239 3.18 11.88 14.22
CA ASP A 239 3.90 12.00 12.95
C ASP A 239 3.05 11.56 11.76
N ARG A 240 2.21 10.55 11.96
CA ARG A 240 1.26 10.01 10.97
C ARG A 240 -0.13 10.62 11.05
N LEU A 241 -0.42 11.42 12.09
CA LEU A 241 -1.75 11.97 12.34
C LEU A 241 -2.35 12.71 11.13
N GLY A 242 -1.52 13.33 10.28
CA GLY A 242 -1.98 14.02 9.08
C GLY A 242 -2.45 13.10 7.94
N GLU A 243 -2.29 11.78 8.05
CA GLU A 243 -2.93 10.79 7.17
C GLU A 243 -4.46 10.77 7.35
N TRP A 244 -4.96 11.16 8.54
CA TRP A 244 -6.38 11.13 8.90
C TRP A 244 -6.95 12.53 9.21
N PRO A 245 -7.12 13.41 8.19
CA PRO A 245 -7.54 14.79 8.40
C PRO A 245 -8.96 14.93 8.98
N GLN A 246 -9.87 13.99 8.70
CA GLN A 246 -11.22 14.04 9.26
C GLN A 246 -11.22 13.76 10.76
N PHE A 247 -10.47 12.77 11.21
CA PHE A 247 -10.26 12.48 12.63
C PHE A 247 -9.67 13.69 13.37
N CYS A 248 -8.67 14.35 12.77
CA CYS A 248 -8.09 15.56 13.34
C CYS A 248 -9.10 16.71 13.50
N LYS A 249 -9.96 16.92 12.49
CA LYS A 249 -11.02 17.94 12.59
C LYS A 249 -11.96 17.64 13.75
N SER A 250 -12.39 16.38 13.89
CA SER A 250 -13.24 15.94 14.98
C SER A 250 -12.63 16.20 16.36
N ILE A 251 -11.31 16.02 16.53
CA ILE A 251 -10.60 16.37 17.78
C ILE A 251 -10.63 17.88 18.04
N VAL A 252 -10.39 18.70 17.00
CA VAL A 252 -10.30 20.16 17.13
C VAL A 252 -11.64 20.80 17.45
N GLU A 253 -12.74 20.18 17.06
CA GLU A 253 -14.11 20.63 17.30
C GLU A 253 -14.63 20.27 18.70
N LEU A 254 -13.89 19.50 19.51
CA LEU A 254 -14.31 19.12 20.86
C LEU A 254 -14.31 20.33 21.82
N PRO A 255 -15.48 20.83 22.26
CA PRO A 255 -15.56 22.11 22.98
C PRO A 255 -14.86 22.09 24.35
N GLY A 256 -14.91 20.96 25.07
CA GLY A 256 -14.27 20.79 26.38
C GLY A 256 -12.74 20.69 26.31
N LEU A 257 -12.20 20.16 25.21
CA LEU A 257 -10.77 19.93 25.04
C LEU A 257 -10.01 21.20 24.64
N VAL A 258 -10.67 22.10 23.91
CA VAL A 258 -10.10 23.41 23.50
C VAL A 258 -9.77 24.28 24.71
N GLN A 259 -10.60 24.24 25.75
CA GLN A 259 -10.39 25.03 26.96
C GLN A 259 -9.38 24.37 27.93
N THR A 260 -9.46 23.05 28.08
CA THR A 260 -8.65 22.32 29.07
C THR A 260 -7.23 22.03 28.58
N GLN A 261 -7.04 21.80 27.27
CA GLN A 261 -5.76 21.36 26.68
C GLN A 261 -5.40 22.13 25.39
N PRO A 262 -5.22 23.46 25.45
CA PRO A 262 -5.00 24.30 24.27
C PRO A 262 -3.71 23.96 23.50
N ARG A 263 -2.67 23.51 24.21
CA ARG A 263 -1.40 23.09 23.59
C ARG A 263 -1.57 21.88 22.69
N PHE A 264 -2.32 20.87 23.15
CA PHE A 264 -2.60 19.67 22.38
C PHE A 264 -3.39 19.99 21.10
N ILE A 265 -4.45 20.79 21.23
CA ILE A 265 -5.25 21.24 20.07
C ILE A 265 -4.40 22.05 19.08
N HIS A 266 -3.49 22.88 19.57
CA HIS A 266 -2.57 23.60 18.69
C HIS A 266 -1.67 22.65 17.89
N THR A 267 -1.14 21.60 18.51
CA THR A 267 -0.34 20.57 17.83
C THR A 267 -1.16 19.86 16.75
N VAL A 268 -2.39 19.40 17.08
CA VAL A 268 -3.28 18.73 16.11
C VAL A 268 -3.63 19.66 14.94
N ARG A 269 -3.95 20.94 15.22
CA ARG A 269 -4.18 21.96 14.17
C ARG A 269 -2.95 22.16 13.30
N ARG A 270 -1.75 22.19 13.88
CA ARG A 270 -0.51 22.36 13.12
C ARG A 270 -0.28 21.20 12.16
N THR A 271 -0.54 19.97 12.58
CA THR A 271 -0.43 18.78 11.73
C THR A 271 -1.47 18.80 10.60
N LEU A 272 -2.71 19.20 10.92
CA LEU A 272 -3.76 19.46 9.91
C LEU A 272 -3.32 20.46 8.84
N MET A 273 -2.63 21.55 9.23
CA MET A 273 -2.16 22.57 8.30
C MET A 273 -0.94 22.13 7.49
N ARG A 274 -0.06 21.29 8.07
CA ARG A 274 1.11 20.73 7.38
C ARG A 274 0.73 19.73 6.29
N ASN A 275 -0.30 18.93 6.53
CA ASN A 275 -0.77 17.89 5.61
C ASN A 275 -2.07 18.29 4.89
N ARG A 276 -2.38 19.60 4.74
CA ARG A 276 -3.46 19.99 3.82
C ARG A 276 -3.04 19.57 2.41
N PRO A 277 -3.76 18.66 1.74
CA PRO A 277 -3.54 18.46 0.33
C PRO A 277 -3.83 19.80 -0.34
N ILE A 278 -2.85 20.33 -1.06
CA ILE A 278 -3.06 21.49 -1.90
C ILE A 278 -4.13 21.08 -2.92
N SER A 279 -5.31 21.68 -2.82
CA SER A 279 -6.37 21.45 -3.79
C SER A 279 -6.15 22.40 -4.96
N PHE A 280 -5.89 21.83 -6.13
CA PHE A 280 -5.85 22.57 -7.38
C PHE A 280 -7.28 22.84 -7.81
N THR A 281 -7.69 24.12 -7.83
CA THR A 281 -9.04 24.50 -8.28
C THR A 281 -9.13 24.64 -9.79
N SER A 282 -7.99 24.88 -10.46
CA SER A 282 -7.85 24.76 -11.91
C SER A 282 -6.38 24.68 -12.31
N ILE A 283 -6.10 23.92 -13.37
CA ILE A 283 -4.82 23.91 -14.09
C ILE A 283 -5.12 24.27 -15.54
N ARG A 284 -4.42 25.28 -16.08
CA ARG A 284 -4.57 25.76 -17.45
C ARG A 284 -3.21 25.81 -18.13
N LEU A 285 -3.21 25.54 -19.44
CA LEU A 285 -2.02 25.65 -20.26
C LEU A 285 -1.49 27.10 -20.29
N PRO A 286 -0.20 27.34 -20.01
CA PRO A 286 0.40 28.65 -20.18
C PRO A 286 0.46 29.00 -21.67
N VAL A 287 0.23 30.25 -22.04
CA VAL A 287 0.41 30.70 -23.43
C VAL A 287 1.88 31.08 -23.64
N ILE A 288 2.50 30.64 -24.74
CA ILE A 288 3.84 31.09 -25.13
C ILE A 288 3.75 32.58 -25.46
N PRO A 289 4.44 33.48 -24.73
CA PRO A 289 4.29 34.92 -24.92
C PRO A 289 4.74 35.36 -26.33
N ASN A 290 4.01 36.29 -26.95
CA ASN A 290 4.40 36.87 -28.25
C ASN A 290 5.83 37.44 -28.25
N ALA A 291 6.27 38.01 -27.11
CA ALA A 291 7.63 38.51 -26.95
C ALA A 291 8.69 37.40 -27.05
N ALA A 292 8.39 36.18 -26.60
CA ALA A 292 9.26 35.02 -26.76
C ALA A 292 9.18 34.47 -28.19
N MET A 293 8.00 34.50 -28.81
CA MET A 293 7.81 34.11 -30.22
C MET A 293 8.50 35.05 -31.20
N SER A 294 8.91 36.25 -30.78
CA SER A 294 9.72 37.15 -31.61
C SER A 294 11.10 36.57 -31.94
N GLU A 295 11.57 35.53 -31.23
CA GLU A 295 12.79 34.78 -31.56
C GLU A 295 12.57 33.77 -32.72
N LEU A 296 11.33 33.63 -33.20
CA LEU A 296 10.90 32.62 -34.17
C LEU A 296 10.66 33.28 -35.54
N ASP A 297 11.55 33.02 -36.50
CA ASP A 297 11.37 33.42 -37.92
C ASP A 297 10.40 32.46 -38.67
N GLY A 298 9.23 32.15 -38.10
CA GLY A 298 8.28 31.20 -38.69
C GLY A 298 7.33 30.53 -37.71
N LEU A 299 6.82 29.35 -38.08
CA LEU A 299 6.05 28.47 -37.19
C LEU A 299 6.99 27.41 -36.57
N PHE A 300 6.53 26.77 -35.50
CA PHE A 300 7.23 25.59 -34.98
C PHE A 300 7.26 24.48 -36.03
N GLU A 301 8.41 23.83 -36.16
CA GLU A 301 8.67 22.77 -37.11
C GLU A 301 8.97 21.48 -36.36
N VAL A 302 8.57 20.35 -36.96
CA VAL A 302 9.02 19.03 -36.53
C VAL A 302 10.26 18.70 -37.35
N PRO A 303 11.44 18.48 -36.73
CA PRO A 303 12.64 18.11 -37.47
C PRO A 303 12.42 16.79 -38.22
N GLU A 304 13.05 16.61 -39.37
CA GLU A 304 13.08 15.33 -40.09
C GLU A 304 13.78 14.23 -39.25
N GLU A 305 13.46 12.95 -39.49
CA GLU A 305 13.96 11.82 -38.67
C GLU A 305 15.48 11.80 -38.51
N ASN A 306 16.23 12.11 -39.57
CA ASN A 306 17.69 12.18 -39.51
C ASN A 306 18.17 13.29 -38.55
N THR A 307 17.49 14.44 -38.57
CA THR A 307 17.78 15.57 -37.68
C THR A 307 17.34 15.26 -36.25
N GLN A 308 16.19 14.61 -36.06
CA GLN A 308 15.76 14.13 -34.74
C GLN A 308 16.79 13.18 -34.13
N ARG A 309 17.22 12.16 -34.89
CA ARG A 309 18.24 11.20 -34.42
C ARG A 309 19.53 11.90 -34.04
N ARG A 310 19.99 12.85 -34.86
CA ARG A 310 21.19 13.66 -34.56
C ARG A 310 21.02 14.47 -33.27
N LEU A 311 19.88 15.13 -33.08
CA LEU A 311 19.59 15.90 -31.85
C LEU A 311 19.56 15.01 -30.61
N ILE A 312 18.89 13.86 -30.69
CA ILE A 312 18.80 12.87 -29.59
C ILE A 312 20.19 12.33 -29.24
N THR A 313 20.97 11.91 -30.23
CA THR A 313 22.32 11.39 -29.99
C THR A 313 23.24 12.46 -29.42
N ALA A 314 23.17 13.69 -29.94
CA ALA A 314 23.95 14.81 -29.43
C ALA A 314 23.57 15.09 -27.96
N PHE A 315 22.28 15.19 -27.63
CA PHE A 315 21.81 15.42 -26.27
C PHE A 315 22.27 14.33 -25.30
N ASN A 316 22.09 13.04 -25.66
CA ASN A 316 22.48 11.92 -24.80
C ASN A 316 24.00 11.78 -24.63
N SER A 317 24.80 12.39 -25.50
CA SER A 317 26.27 12.41 -25.39
C SER A 317 26.80 13.46 -24.41
N ILE A 318 25.94 14.37 -23.95
CA ILE A 318 26.31 15.42 -23.00
C ILE A 318 26.51 14.79 -21.61
N GLN A 319 27.75 14.82 -21.12
CA GLN A 319 28.13 14.38 -19.79
C GLN A 319 28.60 15.58 -18.94
N LYS A 320 28.63 15.42 -17.62
CA LYS A 320 28.96 16.54 -16.69
C LYS A 320 30.35 17.15 -16.94
N ASP A 321 31.28 16.36 -17.44
CA ASP A 321 32.70 16.67 -17.68
C ASP A 321 32.98 17.29 -19.06
N ASN A 322 32.04 17.19 -20.02
CA ASN A 322 32.19 17.75 -21.37
C ASN A 322 31.03 18.67 -21.78
N ALA A 323 30.23 19.11 -20.81
CA ALA A 323 28.95 19.75 -21.05
C ALA A 323 29.04 21.02 -21.91
N GLU A 324 29.95 21.95 -21.61
CA GLU A 324 30.02 23.24 -22.31
C GLU A 324 30.29 23.08 -23.82
N SER A 325 31.34 22.35 -24.20
CA SER A 325 31.70 22.14 -25.61
C SER A 325 30.63 21.35 -26.38
N ARG A 326 30.01 20.34 -25.75
CA ARG A 326 28.94 19.55 -26.38
C ARG A 326 27.63 20.32 -26.50
N ILE A 327 27.33 21.21 -25.57
CA ILE A 327 26.17 22.09 -25.65
C ILE A 327 26.34 23.09 -26.80
N GLU A 328 27.54 23.63 -27.04
CA GLU A 328 27.80 24.48 -28.20
C GLU A 328 27.60 23.75 -29.54
N GLU A 329 28.08 22.51 -29.67
CA GLU A 329 27.81 21.68 -30.85
C GLU A 329 26.31 21.39 -31.02
N PHE A 330 25.62 21.14 -29.91
CA PHE A 330 24.19 20.85 -29.89
C PHE A 330 23.35 22.07 -30.30
N THR A 331 23.69 23.27 -29.82
CA THR A 331 22.95 24.51 -30.14
C THR A 331 23.11 24.95 -31.59
N GLN A 332 24.19 24.54 -32.27
CA GLN A 332 24.32 24.75 -33.72
C GLN A 332 23.30 23.96 -34.53
N VAL A 333 22.82 22.82 -34.01
CA VAL A 333 21.84 21.97 -34.66
C VAL A 333 20.41 22.31 -34.20
N LEU A 334 20.24 22.68 -32.93
CA LEU A 334 18.94 23.01 -32.35
C LEU A 334 18.48 24.42 -32.73
N LYS A 335 17.70 24.52 -33.80
CA LYS A 335 17.06 25.77 -34.22
C LYS A 335 15.89 26.17 -33.31
N PRO A 336 15.58 27.47 -33.18
CA PRO A 336 14.39 27.94 -32.47
C PRO A 336 13.07 27.32 -32.95
N THR A 337 12.96 27.00 -34.25
CA THR A 337 11.78 26.33 -34.81
C THR A 337 11.55 24.92 -34.25
N PHE A 338 12.60 24.27 -33.72
CA PHE A 338 12.53 22.93 -33.17
C PHE A 338 12.28 22.89 -31.65
N TYR A 339 12.24 24.05 -30.98
CA TYR A 339 12.15 24.11 -29.52
C TYR A 339 10.92 23.39 -28.97
N GLN A 340 9.74 23.52 -29.59
CA GLN A 340 8.55 22.81 -29.13
C GLN A 340 8.70 21.28 -29.21
N TRP A 341 9.19 20.76 -30.34
CA TRP A 341 9.43 19.33 -30.50
C TRP A 341 10.45 18.82 -29.50
N PHE A 342 11.55 19.56 -29.32
CA PHE A 342 12.61 19.20 -28.40
C PHE A 342 12.13 19.22 -26.94
N SER A 343 11.33 20.22 -26.55
CA SER A 343 10.72 20.29 -25.22
C SER A 343 9.84 19.08 -24.93
N ARG A 344 9.05 18.62 -25.92
CA ARG A 344 8.24 17.41 -25.78
C ARG A 344 9.10 16.16 -25.57
N TYR A 345 10.16 16.01 -26.37
CA TYR A 345 11.09 14.90 -26.25
C TYR A 345 11.75 14.85 -24.87
N LEU A 346 12.27 15.99 -24.39
CA LEU A 346 12.90 16.06 -23.07
C LEU A 346 11.95 15.66 -21.96
N ILE A 347 10.70 16.12 -22.02
CA ILE A 347 9.73 15.79 -20.99
C ILE A 347 9.45 14.29 -20.99
N ALA A 348 9.13 13.72 -22.16
CA ALA A 348 8.73 12.32 -22.28
C ALA A 348 9.84 11.33 -21.89
N GLU A 349 11.09 11.60 -22.23
CA GLU A 349 12.19 10.63 -22.09
C GLU A 349 13.11 10.91 -20.89
N HIS A 350 13.23 12.17 -20.46
CA HIS A 350 14.22 12.56 -19.44
C HIS A 350 13.59 13.06 -18.15
N ILE A 351 12.51 13.84 -18.23
CA ILE A 351 11.90 14.44 -17.03
C ILE A 351 11.03 13.42 -16.28
N THR A 352 10.26 12.60 -16.99
CA THR A 352 9.43 11.54 -16.40
C THR A 352 10.25 10.38 -15.83
N ALA A 353 11.47 10.15 -16.34
CA ALA A 353 12.31 8.99 -16.00
C ALA A 353 13.12 9.10 -14.69
N GLY A 354 13.19 10.28 -14.03
CA GLY A 354 13.82 10.42 -12.71
C GLY A 354 14.60 11.71 -12.45
N SER A 355 15.10 11.90 -11.22
CA SER A 355 15.59 13.19 -10.70
C SER A 355 16.99 13.61 -11.18
N ASP A 356 17.89 12.67 -11.46
CA ASP A 356 19.27 12.95 -11.87
C ASP A 356 19.34 13.62 -13.25
N ASN A 357 18.46 13.21 -14.18
CA ASN A 357 18.37 13.78 -15.52
C ASN A 357 17.82 15.21 -15.53
N GLN A 358 16.97 15.56 -14.55
CA GLN A 358 16.39 16.91 -14.45
C GLN A 358 17.46 17.97 -14.19
N MET A 359 18.48 17.67 -13.38
CA MET A 359 19.54 18.65 -13.08
C MET A 359 20.41 18.94 -14.31
N LEU A 360 20.70 17.91 -15.13
CA LEU A 360 21.41 18.07 -16.39
C LEU A 360 20.58 18.85 -17.42
N CYS A 361 19.28 18.54 -17.55
CA CYS A 361 18.38 19.31 -18.41
C CYS A 361 18.36 20.78 -18.00
N LEU A 362 18.30 21.06 -16.70
CA LEU A 362 18.31 22.43 -16.17
C LEU A 362 19.62 23.17 -16.51
N SER A 363 20.77 22.51 -16.41
CA SER A 363 22.05 23.15 -16.77
C SER A 363 22.12 23.47 -18.26
N ILE A 364 21.61 22.58 -19.11
CA ILE A 364 21.55 22.79 -20.56
C ILE A 364 20.64 23.97 -20.89
N LEU A 365 19.42 24.03 -20.33
CA LEU A 365 18.50 25.15 -20.53
C LEU A 365 19.11 26.49 -20.10
N ARG A 366 19.83 26.52 -18.97
CA ARG A 366 20.54 27.71 -18.49
C ARG A 366 21.65 28.16 -19.43
N HIS A 367 22.34 27.21 -20.07
CA HIS A 367 23.41 27.52 -21.02
C HIS A 367 22.83 28.05 -22.34
N ILE A 368 21.71 27.49 -22.83
CA ILE A 368 21.02 27.97 -24.03
C ILE A 368 20.41 29.36 -23.81
N ASN A 369 19.90 29.63 -22.61
CA ASN A 369 19.40 30.95 -22.18
C ASN A 369 18.38 31.59 -23.16
N SER A 370 17.46 30.79 -23.71
CA SER A 370 16.38 31.26 -24.59
C SER A 370 15.05 31.35 -23.84
N LYS A 371 14.39 32.51 -23.96
CA LYS A 371 13.04 32.71 -23.38
C LYS A 371 11.98 31.88 -24.10
N LEU A 372 12.15 31.66 -25.39
CA LEU A 372 11.27 30.82 -26.19
C LEU A 372 11.35 29.36 -25.74
N LEU A 373 12.56 28.83 -25.54
CA LEU A 373 12.75 27.47 -25.07
C LEU A 373 12.20 27.28 -23.64
N ASP A 374 12.44 28.23 -22.74
CA ASP A 374 11.86 28.25 -21.39
C ASP A 374 10.32 28.19 -21.44
N ALA A 375 9.70 28.97 -22.33
CA ALA A 375 8.25 28.98 -22.51
C ALA A 375 7.72 27.65 -23.08
N CYS A 376 8.43 27.03 -24.02
CA CYS A 376 8.09 25.72 -24.57
C CYS A 376 8.19 24.61 -23.51
N MET A 377 9.23 24.61 -22.69
CA MET A 377 9.40 23.66 -21.58
C MET A 377 8.27 23.80 -20.56
N LEU A 378 7.89 25.03 -20.21
CA LEU A 378 6.78 25.28 -19.30
C LEU A 378 5.45 24.79 -19.91
N TYR A 379 5.20 25.08 -21.19
CA TYR A 379 4.00 24.63 -21.91
C TYR A 379 3.85 23.10 -21.91
N GLU A 380 4.86 22.38 -22.38
CA GLU A 380 4.80 20.91 -22.49
C GLU A 380 4.74 20.24 -21.10
N SER A 381 5.29 20.87 -20.05
CA SER A 381 5.18 20.37 -18.67
C SER A 381 3.74 20.43 -18.16
N PHE A 382 3.07 21.56 -18.35
CA PHE A 382 1.66 21.72 -18.00
C PHE A 382 0.75 20.81 -18.85
N LEU A 383 1.06 20.65 -20.13
CA LEU A 383 0.31 19.76 -21.02
C LEU A 383 0.29 18.32 -20.52
N ASN A 384 1.47 17.79 -20.14
CA ASN A 384 1.59 16.43 -19.62
C ASN A 384 0.86 16.26 -18.28
N ILE A 385 0.99 17.24 -17.37
CA ILE A 385 0.26 17.22 -16.10
C ILE A 385 -1.25 17.17 -16.33
N ILE A 386 -1.78 18.03 -17.22
CA ILE A 386 -3.21 18.04 -17.54
C ILE A 386 -3.64 16.71 -18.16
N HIS A 387 -2.83 16.15 -19.07
CA HIS A 387 -3.13 14.87 -19.70
C HIS A 387 -3.28 13.76 -18.65
N ILE A 388 -2.32 13.63 -17.74
CA ILE A 388 -2.36 12.61 -16.68
C ILE A 388 -3.54 12.88 -15.72
N LEU A 389 -3.79 14.12 -15.32
CA LEU A 389 -4.90 14.45 -14.43
C LEU A 389 -6.28 14.22 -15.05
N HIS A 390 -6.39 14.17 -16.39
CA HIS A 390 -7.62 13.81 -17.08
C HIS A 390 -7.78 12.29 -17.28
N THR A 391 -6.73 11.50 -17.04
CA THR A 391 -6.86 10.04 -17.01
C THR A 391 -7.56 9.59 -15.72
N THR A 392 -8.42 8.58 -15.81
CA THR A 392 -9.05 7.95 -14.64
C THR A 392 -8.16 6.89 -13.99
N ASP A 393 -6.95 6.68 -14.50
CA ASP A 393 -6.00 5.70 -13.99
C ASP A 393 -5.16 6.31 -12.86
N VAL A 394 -5.16 5.66 -11.70
CA VAL A 394 -4.42 6.06 -10.50
C VAL A 394 -3.24 5.13 -10.24
N SER A 395 -2.71 4.51 -11.31
CA SER A 395 -1.54 3.64 -11.23
C SER A 395 -0.33 4.38 -10.62
N THR A 396 0.50 3.62 -9.90
CA THR A 396 1.73 4.13 -9.26
C THR A 396 2.65 4.83 -10.26
N ALA A 397 2.70 4.35 -11.51
CA ALA A 397 3.47 4.96 -12.59
C ALA A 397 3.01 6.40 -12.91
N HIS A 398 1.70 6.67 -12.90
CA HIS A 398 1.18 8.02 -13.11
C HIS A 398 1.46 8.94 -11.92
N VAL A 399 1.42 8.41 -10.70
CA VAL A 399 1.78 9.16 -9.48
C VAL A 399 3.25 9.54 -9.47
N ASP A 400 4.14 8.62 -9.83
CA ASP A 400 5.59 8.88 -9.94
C ASP A 400 5.87 9.92 -11.03
N THR A 401 5.20 9.80 -12.18
CA THR A 401 5.33 10.75 -13.29
C THR A 401 4.88 12.16 -12.88
N LEU A 402 3.73 12.29 -12.19
CA LEU A 402 3.25 13.56 -11.66
C LEU A 402 4.19 14.15 -10.62
N THR A 403 4.79 13.30 -9.78
CA THR A 403 5.78 13.71 -8.78
C THR A 403 7.03 14.26 -9.45
N ASN A 404 7.52 13.59 -10.50
CA ASN A 404 8.66 14.04 -11.29
C ASN A 404 8.38 15.36 -12.02
N LEU A 405 7.21 15.50 -12.65
CA LEU A 405 6.77 16.73 -13.32
C LEU A 405 6.56 17.89 -12.35
N GLY A 406 6.02 17.63 -11.15
CA GLY A 406 5.87 18.63 -10.10
C GLY A 406 7.22 19.14 -9.60
N SER A 407 8.18 18.23 -9.37
CA SER A 407 9.56 18.58 -9.01
C SER A 407 10.23 19.41 -10.11
N TRP A 408 10.06 19.01 -11.38
CA TRP A 408 10.57 19.72 -12.54
C TRP A 408 10.03 21.14 -12.64
N LEU A 409 8.71 21.32 -12.52
CA LEU A 409 8.08 22.65 -12.49
C LEU A 409 8.69 23.52 -11.38
N GLY A 410 8.86 22.98 -10.18
CA GLY A 410 9.51 23.69 -9.07
C GLY A 410 10.93 24.15 -9.41
N LYS A 411 11.70 23.33 -10.12
CA LYS A 411 13.08 23.63 -10.55
C LYS A 411 13.15 24.69 -11.66
N ILE A 412 12.25 24.67 -12.65
CA ILE A 412 12.26 25.66 -13.75
C ILE A 412 11.56 26.97 -13.39
N THR A 413 10.73 26.99 -12.34
CA THR A 413 10.01 28.18 -11.88
C THR A 413 10.53 28.70 -10.54
N LEU A 414 10.05 28.13 -9.43
CA LEU A 414 10.26 28.63 -8.06
C LEU A 414 11.75 28.71 -7.70
N ALA A 415 12.54 27.68 -8.03
CA ALA A 415 13.98 27.66 -7.77
C ALA A 415 14.76 28.70 -8.60
N GLN A 416 14.14 29.28 -9.63
CA GLN A 416 14.68 30.38 -10.44
C GLN A 416 14.06 31.74 -10.07
N ASN A 417 13.33 31.84 -8.96
CA ASN A 417 12.56 33.03 -8.57
C ASN A 417 11.53 33.46 -9.63
N LYS A 418 11.04 32.54 -10.46
CA LYS A 418 9.95 32.76 -11.41
C LYS A 418 8.65 32.24 -10.78
N PRO A 419 7.60 33.07 -10.60
CA PRO A 419 6.37 32.62 -9.98
C PRO A 419 5.57 31.70 -10.92
N ILE A 420 4.91 30.69 -10.34
CA ILE A 420 3.82 29.99 -11.02
C ILE A 420 2.57 30.88 -10.90
N LEU A 421 2.09 31.38 -12.03
CA LEU A 421 0.96 32.30 -12.04
C LEU A 421 -0.35 31.58 -11.72
N GLU A 422 -1.19 32.19 -10.87
CA GLU A 422 -2.50 31.66 -10.45
C GLU A 422 -3.40 31.31 -11.64
N LYS A 423 -3.32 32.08 -12.73
CA LYS A 423 -4.06 31.84 -13.97
C LYS A 423 -3.70 30.51 -14.66
N HIS A 424 -2.52 29.95 -14.38
CA HIS A 424 -2.05 28.67 -14.91
C HIS A 424 -2.23 27.54 -13.90
N MET A 425 -2.06 27.83 -12.62
CA MET A 425 -2.24 26.87 -11.53
C MET A 425 -2.82 27.58 -10.32
N ALA A 426 -4.14 27.45 -10.15
CA ALA A 426 -4.83 28.02 -9.00
C ALA A 426 -4.72 27.05 -7.83
N MET A 427 -3.84 27.38 -6.89
CA MET A 427 -3.63 26.62 -5.66
C MET A 427 -4.46 27.27 -4.57
N LYS A 428 -5.53 26.60 -4.12
CA LYS A 428 -6.26 27.08 -2.95
C LYS A 428 -5.55 26.54 -1.72
N VAL A 429 -4.96 27.45 -0.93
CA VAL A 429 -4.62 27.13 0.46
C VAL A 429 -5.97 27.04 1.17
N GLY A 430 -6.51 25.82 1.22
CA GLY A 430 -7.69 25.51 2.02
C GLY A 430 -7.42 25.80 3.47
#